data_AF-A0A840ZE84-F1
#
_entry.id   AF-A0A840ZE84-F1
#
_cell.length_a   1.000
_cell.length_b   1.000
_cell.length_c   1.000
_cell.angle_alpha   90.00
_cell.angle_beta   90.00
_cell.angle_gamma   90.00
#
_symmetry.space_group_name_H-M   'P 1'
#
loop_
_entity.id
_entity.type
_entity.pdbx_description
1 polymer ?
#
loop_
_entity_poly.entity_id
_entity_poly.type
_entity_poly.pdbx_seq_one_letter_code
_entity_poly.pdbx_strand_id
1 'polypeptide(L)'
;MASPPPPPPPSSSIQALIADALREASELAGKEIALFRTEMTNNVRSLFVGLGMMVFAAVFAVTAMLVLIGALVKYVATLVGSEWLAALLVGGGMLLVAVILGILGARAMSLSNLAPTRTSRQVRQDARALTERVSG
;
A
#
# COMPACT_ATOMS: atom_id res chain seq x y z
N MET A 1 -79.06 11.38 -24.56
CA MET A 1 -77.68 11.43 -25.10
C MET A 1 -76.74 11.57 -23.92
N ALA A 2 -75.93 10.55 -23.63
CA ALA A 2 -75.02 10.56 -22.47
C ALA A 2 -73.75 11.37 -22.79
N SER A 3 -73.32 12.21 -21.85
CA SER A 3 -72.12 13.05 -21.98
C SER A 3 -70.84 12.22 -22.02
N PRO A 4 -69.79 12.63 -22.76
CA PRO A 4 -68.53 11.90 -22.84
C PRO A 4 -67.75 11.95 -21.51
N PRO A 5 -66.95 10.92 -21.20
CA PRO A 5 -66.16 10.86 -19.97
C PRO A 5 -65.03 11.90 -19.95
N PRO A 6 -64.64 12.40 -18.76
CA PRO A 6 -63.64 13.45 -18.62
C PRO A 6 -62.22 12.96 -19.00
N PRO A 7 -61.34 13.85 -19.52
CA PRO A 7 -59.97 13.50 -19.89
C PRO A 7 -59.12 13.15 -18.64
N PRO A 8 -58.15 12.24 -18.76
CA PRO A 8 -57.29 11.84 -17.63
C PRO A 8 -56.41 13.01 -17.15
N PRO A 9 -56.12 13.10 -15.83
CA PRO A 9 -55.46 14.26 -15.24
C PRO A 9 -53.96 14.38 -15.60
N PRO A 10 -53.42 15.61 -15.74
CA PRO A 10 -52.03 15.89 -16.14
C PRO A 10 -50.97 15.75 -15.02
N SER A 11 -51.24 15.02 -13.94
CA SER A 11 -50.39 14.96 -12.73
C SER A 11 -49.22 13.96 -12.78
N SER A 12 -48.99 13.33 -13.93
CA SER A 12 -47.97 12.29 -14.12
C SER A 12 -46.61 12.79 -14.62
N SER A 13 -46.46 14.06 -15.03
CA SER A 13 -45.22 14.56 -15.66
C SER A 13 -44.07 14.85 -14.68
N ILE A 14 -44.31 15.59 -13.59
CA ILE A 14 -43.27 15.89 -12.58
C ILE A 14 -42.83 14.61 -11.86
N GLN A 15 -43.79 13.73 -11.55
CA GLN A 15 -43.50 12.43 -10.93
C GLN A 15 -42.69 11.53 -11.87
N ALA A 16 -42.98 11.56 -13.18
CA ALA A 16 -42.20 10.84 -14.18
C ALA A 16 -40.76 11.40 -14.32
N LEU A 17 -40.57 12.72 -14.34
CA LEU A 17 -39.24 13.33 -14.43
C LEU A 17 -38.36 13.00 -13.22
N ILE A 18 -38.93 12.97 -12.01
CA ILE A 18 -38.21 12.55 -10.81
C ILE A 18 -37.85 11.07 -10.89
N ALA A 19 -38.76 10.22 -11.35
CA ALA A 19 -38.50 8.80 -11.53
C ALA A 19 -37.40 8.54 -12.58
N ASP A 20 -37.38 9.33 -13.67
CA ASP A 20 -36.37 9.23 -14.72
C ASP A 20 -35.00 9.73 -14.23
N ALA A 21 -34.94 10.86 -13.50
CA ALA A 21 -33.68 11.36 -12.92
C ALA A 21 -33.09 10.39 -11.89
N LEU A 22 -33.92 9.75 -11.06
CA LEU A 22 -33.48 8.71 -10.14
C LEU A 22 -32.97 7.47 -10.89
N ARG A 23 -33.62 7.10 -12.01
CA ARG A 23 -33.16 6.00 -12.85
C ARG A 23 -31.81 6.31 -13.49
N GLU A 24 -31.61 7.52 -14.04
CA GLU A 24 -30.33 7.96 -14.59
C GLU A 24 -29.23 8.01 -13.52
N ALA A 25 -29.51 8.52 -12.32
CA ALA A 25 -28.58 8.53 -11.21
C ALA A 25 -28.17 7.10 -10.79
N SER A 26 -29.13 6.17 -10.77
CA SER A 26 -28.85 4.76 -10.47
C SER A 26 -27.99 4.08 -11.55
N GLU A 27 -28.23 4.39 -12.82
CA GLU A 27 -27.43 3.89 -13.94
C GLU A 27 -26.00 4.45 -13.90
N LEU A 28 -25.84 5.74 -13.58
CA LEU A 28 -24.54 6.37 -13.45
C LEU A 28 -23.75 5.79 -12.28
N ALA A 29 -24.39 5.64 -11.12
CA ALA A 29 -23.77 4.99 -9.95
C ALA A 29 -23.33 3.56 -10.27
N GLY A 30 -24.14 2.79 -10.99
CA GLY A 30 -23.77 1.46 -11.46
C GLY A 30 -22.53 1.47 -12.37
N LYS A 31 -22.43 2.45 -13.29
CA LYS A 31 -21.27 2.62 -14.17
C LYS A 31 -20.01 3.00 -13.40
N GLU A 32 -20.09 3.92 -12.44
CA GLU A 32 -18.95 4.30 -11.60
C GLU A 32 -18.46 3.13 -10.74
N ILE A 33 -19.37 2.34 -10.16
CA ILE A 33 -19.02 1.13 -9.41
C ILE A 33 -18.33 0.10 -10.32
N ALA A 34 -18.84 -0.09 -11.54
CA ALA A 34 -18.23 -1.01 -12.51
C ALA A 34 -16.83 -0.55 -12.95
N LEU A 35 -16.66 0.76 -13.17
CA LEU A 35 -15.37 1.36 -13.47
C LEU A 35 -14.39 1.21 -12.30
N PHE A 36 -14.82 1.59 -11.09
CA PHE A 36 -14.03 1.46 -9.87
C PHE A 36 -13.61 0.01 -9.65
N ARG A 37 -14.51 -0.97 -9.85
CA ARG A 37 -14.18 -2.39 -9.75
C ARG A 37 -13.11 -2.81 -10.77
N THR A 38 -13.20 -2.29 -11.99
CA THR A 38 -12.23 -2.56 -13.05
C THR A 38 -10.85 -1.98 -12.71
N GLU A 39 -10.81 -0.73 -12.28
CA GLU A 39 -9.58 -0.05 -11.87
C GLU A 39 -8.96 -0.72 -10.63
N MET A 40 -9.78 -1.06 -9.63
CA MET A 40 -9.33 -1.78 -8.43
C MET A 40 -8.74 -3.15 -8.79
N THR A 41 -9.36 -3.90 -9.72
CA THR A 41 -8.83 -5.17 -10.21
C THR A 41 -7.48 -4.98 -10.90
N ASN A 42 -7.33 -3.96 -11.74
CA ASN A 42 -6.08 -3.64 -12.43
C ASN A 42 -4.99 -3.21 -11.44
N ASN A 43 -5.32 -2.37 -10.46
CA ASN A 43 -4.41 -1.94 -9.41
C ASN A 43 -3.94 -3.14 -8.59
N VAL A 44 -4.86 -4.00 -8.15
CA VAL A 44 -4.54 -5.23 -7.41
C VAL A 44 -3.65 -6.15 -8.24
N ARG A 45 -3.93 -6.35 -9.53
CA ARG A 45 -3.09 -7.14 -10.42
C ARG A 45 -1.68 -6.56 -10.55
N SER A 46 -1.56 -5.25 -10.73
CA SER A 46 -0.28 -4.55 -10.82
C SER A 46 0.52 -4.70 -9.52
N LEU A 47 -0.14 -4.56 -8.37
CA LEU A 47 0.47 -4.80 -7.05
C LEU A 47 0.96 -6.24 -6.91
N PHE A 48 0.19 -7.24 -7.34
CA PHE A 48 0.61 -8.64 -7.32
C PHE A 48 1.81 -8.90 -8.23
N VAL A 49 1.82 -8.35 -9.44
CA VAL A 49 2.97 -8.47 -10.36
C VAL A 49 4.19 -7.79 -9.74
N GLY A 50 4.04 -6.58 -9.22
CA GLY A 50 5.12 -5.84 -8.57
C GLY A 50 5.69 -6.59 -7.36
N LEU A 51 4.82 -7.13 -6.50
CA LEU A 51 5.23 -7.93 -5.35
C LEU A 51 5.92 -9.23 -5.80
N GLY A 52 5.39 -9.90 -6.81
CA GLY A 52 6.01 -11.08 -7.42
C GLY A 52 7.42 -10.78 -7.93
N MET A 53 7.57 -9.70 -8.70
CA MET A 53 8.88 -9.26 -9.21
C MET A 53 9.84 -8.92 -8.07
N MET A 54 9.37 -8.28 -6.99
CA MET A 54 10.20 -7.95 -5.84
C MET A 54 10.68 -9.20 -5.10
N VAL A 55 9.81 -10.19 -4.93
CA VAL A 55 10.18 -11.49 -4.33
C VAL A 55 11.21 -12.21 -5.20
N PHE A 56 11.00 -12.28 -6.52
CA PHE A 56 11.97 -12.87 -7.44
C PHE A 56 13.31 -12.12 -7.39
N ALA A 57 13.30 -10.79 -7.46
CA ALA A 57 14.51 -9.99 -7.35
C ALA A 57 15.26 -10.25 -6.04
N ALA A 58 14.55 -10.35 -4.91
CA ALA A 58 15.14 -10.67 -3.62
C ALA A 58 15.80 -12.06 -3.62
N VAL A 59 15.14 -13.08 -4.19
CA VAL A 59 15.71 -14.43 -4.33
C VAL A 59 16.97 -14.39 -5.17
N PHE A 60 16.92 -13.77 -6.36
CA PHE A 60 18.09 -13.65 -7.24
C PHE A 60 19.23 -12.86 -6.59
N ALA A 61 18.93 -11.79 -5.86
CA ALA A 61 19.94 -11.01 -5.14
C ALA A 61 20.62 -11.86 -4.06
N VAL A 62 19.87 -12.64 -3.28
CA VAL A 62 20.43 -13.56 -2.27
C VAL A 62 21.28 -14.64 -2.94
N THR A 63 20.78 -15.28 -4.01
CA THR A 63 21.54 -16.31 -4.73
C THR A 63 22.83 -15.75 -5.32
N ALA A 64 22.78 -14.59 -5.99
CA ALA A 64 23.95 -13.93 -6.54
C ALA A 64 24.94 -13.55 -5.43
N MET A 65 24.45 -13.04 -4.30
CA MET A 65 25.29 -12.72 -3.14
C MET A 65 26.02 -13.97 -2.62
N LEU A 66 25.32 -15.12 -2.48
CA LEU A 66 25.95 -16.38 -2.05
C LEU A 66 27.06 -16.83 -3.01
N VAL A 67 26.82 -16.72 -4.33
CA VAL A 67 27.84 -17.03 -5.34
C VAL A 67 29.04 -16.09 -5.23
N LEU A 68 28.80 -14.79 -5.06
CA LEU A 68 29.87 -13.78 -4.89
C LEU A 68 30.68 -14.01 -3.60
N ILE A 69 30.03 -14.37 -2.49
CA ILE A 69 30.73 -14.73 -1.24
C ILE A 69 31.65 -15.93 -1.48
N GLY A 70 31.14 -16.98 -2.13
CA GLY A 70 31.96 -18.15 -2.46
C GLY A 70 33.14 -17.80 -3.37
N ALA A 71 32.93 -16.95 -4.37
CA ALA A 71 33.99 -16.44 -5.24
C ALA A 71 35.03 -15.63 -4.46
N LEU A 72 34.59 -14.77 -3.54
CA LEU A 72 35.47 -13.96 -2.69
C LEU A 72 36.27 -14.84 -1.73
N VAL A 73 35.66 -15.85 -1.11
CA VAL A 73 36.37 -16.82 -0.27
C VAL A 73 37.45 -17.54 -1.08
N LYS A 74 37.12 -18.05 -2.28
CA LYS A 74 38.11 -18.69 -3.16
C LYS A 74 39.23 -17.73 -3.54
N TYR A 75 38.92 -16.49 -3.89
CA TYR A 75 39.92 -15.48 -4.19
C TYR A 75 40.85 -15.21 -3.00
N VAL A 76 40.30 -14.96 -1.81
CA VAL A 76 41.10 -14.74 -0.60
C VAL A 76 41.91 -15.98 -0.22
N ALA A 77 41.38 -17.19 -0.47
CA ALA A 77 42.12 -18.42 -0.23
C ALA A 77 43.41 -18.50 -1.08
N THR A 78 43.42 -17.95 -2.30
CA THR A 78 44.64 -17.87 -3.12
C THR A 78 45.70 -16.93 -2.52
N LEU A 79 45.28 -15.94 -1.73
CA LEU A 79 46.19 -14.98 -1.08
C LEU A 79 46.71 -15.49 0.27
N VAL A 80 45.87 -16.19 1.03
CA VAL A 80 46.17 -16.65 2.39
C VAL A 80 46.71 -18.09 2.41
N GLY A 81 46.53 -18.85 1.33
CA GLY A 81 46.97 -20.24 1.22
C GLY A 81 46.12 -21.24 2.02
N SER A 82 44.96 -20.82 2.51
CA SER A 82 44.06 -21.65 3.32
C SER A 82 42.60 -21.25 3.12
N GLU A 83 41.78 -22.20 2.69
CA GLU A 83 40.37 -21.97 2.39
C GLU A 83 39.53 -21.71 3.65
N TRP A 84 39.82 -22.40 4.76
CA TRP A 84 39.09 -22.19 6.02
C TRP A 84 39.40 -20.83 6.66
N LEU A 85 40.65 -20.36 6.57
CA LEU A 85 41.03 -19.02 7.04
C LEU A 85 40.38 -17.93 6.19
N ALA A 86 40.35 -18.11 4.87
CA ALA A 86 39.67 -17.19 3.96
C ALA A 86 38.17 -17.10 4.26
N ALA A 87 37.51 -18.25 4.50
CA ALA A 87 36.10 -18.29 4.88
C ALA A 87 35.83 -17.55 6.20
N LEU A 88 36.69 -17.70 7.21
CA LEU A 88 36.59 -16.96 8.47
C LEU A 88 36.77 -15.46 8.30
N LEU A 89 37.73 -15.01 7.49
CA LEU A 89 37.97 -13.59 7.24
C LEU A 89 36.80 -12.93 6.51
N VAL A 90 36.32 -13.55 5.43
CA VAL A 90 35.19 -13.03 4.64
C VAL A 90 33.91 -13.08 5.48
N GLY A 91 33.63 -14.21 6.13
CA GLY A 91 32.45 -14.37 6.99
C GLY A 91 32.46 -13.41 8.18
N GLY A 92 33.61 -13.22 8.83
CA GLY A 92 33.78 -12.25 9.91
C GLY A 92 33.56 -10.81 9.46
N GLY A 93 34.08 -10.43 8.28
CA GLY A 93 33.82 -9.12 7.70
C GLY A 93 32.34 -8.89 7.38
N MET A 94 31.67 -9.91 6.81
CA MET A 94 30.23 -9.85 6.56
C MET A 94 29.41 -9.74 7.84
N LEU A 95 29.77 -10.48 8.89
CA LEU A 95 29.11 -10.40 10.19
C LEU A 95 29.21 -8.99 10.76
N LEU A 96 30.38 -8.35 10.66
CA LEU A 96 30.59 -6.98 11.12
C LEU A 96 29.68 -5.99 10.38
N VAL A 97 29.60 -6.10 9.05
CA VAL A 97 28.68 -5.28 8.24
C VAL A 97 27.22 -5.54 8.63
N ALA A 98 26.83 -6.81 8.83
CA ALA A 98 25.48 -7.18 9.21
C ALA A 98 25.08 -6.60 10.58
N VAL A 99 25.98 -6.61 11.56
CA VAL A 99 25.75 -5.99 12.88
C VAL A 99 25.56 -4.49 12.75
N ILE A 100 26.40 -3.80 11.96
CA ILE A 100 26.27 -2.35 11.73
C ILE A 100 24.92 -2.03 11.09
N LEU A 101 24.57 -2.73 10.01
CA LEU A 101 23.29 -2.53 9.32
C LEU A 101 22.11 -2.87 10.23
N GLY A 102 22.20 -3.92 11.05
CA GLY A 102 21.17 -4.29 12.02
C GLY A 102 20.93 -3.20 13.06
N ILE A 103 22.00 -2.60 13.59
CA ILE A 103 21.91 -1.47 14.53
C ILE A 103 21.30 -0.24 13.84
N LEU A 104 21.76 0.10 12.63
CA LEU A 104 21.23 1.25 11.88
C LEU A 104 19.75 1.05 11.51
N GLY A 105 19.38 -0.15 11.08
CA GLY A 105 18.00 -0.52 10.76
C GLY A 105 17.11 -0.46 12.00
N ALA A 106 17.55 -1.01 13.13
CA ALA A 106 16.82 -0.93 14.39
C ALA A 106 16.62 0.53 14.84
N ARG A 107 17.62 1.40 14.65
CA ARG A 107 17.50 2.84 14.94
C ARG A 107 16.51 3.53 14.00
N ALA A 108 16.55 3.21 12.70
CA ALA A 108 15.64 3.77 11.71
C ALA A 108 14.18 3.39 11.99
N MET A 109 13.94 2.16 12.43
CA MET A 109 12.61 1.66 12.81
C MET A 109 12.17 2.02 14.23
N SER A 110 12.97 2.77 14.99
CA SER A 110 12.57 3.17 16.33
C SER A 110 11.28 4.01 16.27
N LEU A 111 10.32 3.71 17.15
CA LEU A 111 9.02 4.40 17.22
C LEU A 111 9.17 5.91 17.37
N SER A 112 10.28 6.38 17.93
CA SER A 112 10.66 7.79 18.02
C SER A 112 10.80 8.49 16.66
N ASN A 113 11.15 7.75 15.60
CA ASN A 113 11.25 8.24 14.22
C ASN A 113 9.98 8.01 13.39
N LEU A 114 9.12 7.07 13.80
CA LEU A 114 7.87 6.72 13.11
C LEU A 114 6.64 7.44 13.70
N ALA A 115 6.72 7.92 14.94
CA ALA A 115 5.64 8.68 15.55
C ALA A 115 5.48 10.04 14.84
N PRO A 116 4.32 10.35 14.25
CA PRO A 116 4.07 11.67 13.68
C PRO A 116 4.02 12.70 14.83
N THR A 117 5.16 13.36 15.09
CA THR A 117 5.28 14.37 16.16
C THR A 117 4.35 15.56 15.95
N ARG A 118 3.95 15.84 14.69
CA ARG A 118 3.03 16.93 14.34
C ARG A 118 1.57 16.51 14.33
N THR A 119 1.22 15.36 13.77
CA THR A 119 -0.19 14.90 13.67
C THR A 119 -0.77 14.58 15.03
N SER A 120 0.01 13.95 15.92
CA SER A 120 -0.44 13.65 17.29
C SER A 120 -0.75 14.91 18.10
N ARG A 121 -0.04 16.02 17.85
CA ARG A 121 -0.22 17.28 18.56
C ARG A 121 -1.47 18.04 18.06
N GLN A 122 -1.75 18.01 16.76
CA GLN A 122 -2.96 18.61 16.17
C GLN A 122 -4.21 17.83 16.58
N VAL A 123 -4.19 16.49 16.49
CA VAL A 123 -5.32 15.65 16.93
C VAL A 123 -5.63 15.85 18.42
N ARG A 124 -4.61 16.03 19.26
CA ARG A 124 -4.80 16.36 20.69
C ARG A 124 -5.37 17.76 20.91
N GLN A 125 -5.03 18.75 20.08
CA GLN A 125 -5.59 20.10 20.16
C GLN A 125 -7.05 20.12 19.71
N ASP A 126 -7.38 19.43 18.63
CA ASP A 126 -8.76 19.33 18.12
C ASP A 126 -9.67 18.58 19.09
N ALA A 127 -9.17 17.50 19.71
CA ALA A 127 -9.91 16.77 20.74
C ALA A 127 -10.22 17.66 21.96
N ARG A 128 -9.26 18.50 22.40
CA ARG A 128 -9.48 19.44 23.52
C ARG A 128 -10.50 20.51 23.16
N ALA A 129 -10.44 21.06 21.95
CA ALA A 129 -11.38 22.07 21.48
C ALA A 129 -12.82 21.53 21.34
N LEU A 130 -12.98 20.24 21.03
CA LEU A 130 -14.27 19.55 21.02
C LEU A 130 -14.80 19.30 22.45
N THR A 131 -13.97 18.88 23.38
CA THR A 131 -14.37 18.67 24.79
C THR A 131 -14.81 19.98 25.46
N GLU A 132 -14.14 21.09 25.16
CA GLU A 132 -14.47 22.41 25.71
C GLU A 132 -15.83 22.92 25.21
N ARG A 133 -16.21 22.59 23.97
CA ARG A 133 -17.51 22.96 23.37
C ARG A 133 -18.71 22.13 23.86
N VAL A 134 -18.46 20.95 24.43
CA VAL A 134 -19.52 20.08 24.98
C VAL A 134 -19.69 20.29 26.49
N SER A 135 -18.72 20.93 27.14
CA SER A 135 -18.69 21.14 28.59
C SER A 135 -19.04 22.57 29.02
N GLY A 136 -19.33 23.47 28.07
CA GLY A 136 -19.83 24.83 28.31
C GLY A 136 -21.19 25.03 27.68
#